data_AF-A0AAC9HLR4-F1
#
_entry.id   AF-A0AAC9HLR4-F1
#
_cell.length_a   1.000
_cell.length_b   1.000
_cell.length_c   1.000
_cell.angle_alpha   90.00
_cell.angle_beta   90.00
_cell.angle_gamma   90.00
#
_symmetry.space_group_name_H-M   'P 1'
#
loop_
_entity.id
_entity.type
_entity.pdbx_description
1 polymer ?
#
loop_
_entity_poly.entity_id
_entity_poly.type
_entity_poly.pdbx_seq_one_letter_code
_entity_poly.pdbx_strand_id
1 'polypeptide(L)'
;MTPDVEHTEQIMVRFGAARLWAAHRAPYLASALFALRPVPIASAIADSGGVPVPDPEFRAFPADSRWNVHLEAGTTLATPIAEIGWWLLHHVGHLVRSHAMRSPVRDTDSGNTHAAGETGTPEAQRWNQAADAEINDDLIAEGLTGPAGVISPVELGLPSNRMAEEYLPMLDVLAEAMGRGGRTLAEAVDCGSAADGRPRDYEDSGSGDGPTELDRDLLQRMIVAGIRDRVSARSAVPGGWQRWAEQRVSAAVNWRTRLRALLRRGLATSTGKVDFSYRKASRRAAAYPEVVPPAMIAPVPDTVVVVDTSGSVTTPVLQRLLAEIDAIINGVTGPHRRLRVLCCDVRAHPVQSVRSAAEIELLGGGGTDMSAGIEAAVALRPRPDLVVVLTDGVTDWPQRRPRPPVVVCLIGSDGRAPDWAATARIPAEGPA
;
A
#
# COMPACT_ATOMS: atom_id res chain seq x y z
N MET A 1 -16.15 9.90 34.16
CA MET A 1 -15.56 10.40 35.42
C MET A 1 -14.08 10.58 35.15
N THR A 2 -13.50 11.76 35.34
CA THR A 2 -12.08 12.01 35.05
C THR A 2 -11.21 11.23 36.04
N PRO A 3 -10.13 10.56 35.59
CA PRO A 3 -9.22 9.87 36.48
C PRO A 3 -8.58 10.86 37.46
N ASP A 4 -8.30 10.37 38.67
CA ASP A 4 -7.60 11.13 39.70
C ASP A 4 -6.19 11.56 39.20
N VAL A 5 -5.73 12.73 39.63
CA VAL A 5 -4.54 13.41 39.08
C VAL A 5 -3.26 12.60 39.35
N GLU A 6 -3.15 12.00 40.53
CA GLU A 6 -1.99 11.18 40.92
C GLU A 6 -1.90 9.89 40.08
N HIS A 7 -3.03 9.21 39.90
CA HIS A 7 -3.10 8.02 39.05
C HIS A 7 -2.78 8.33 37.58
N THR A 8 -3.19 9.50 37.09
CA THR A 8 -2.91 9.93 35.71
C THR A 8 -1.40 10.07 35.46
N GLU A 9 -0.65 10.66 36.39
CA GLU A 9 0.81 10.79 36.24
C GLU A 9 1.49 9.41 36.20
N GLN A 10 1.11 8.50 37.10
CA GLN A 10 1.67 7.15 37.15
C GLN A 10 1.37 6.35 35.87
N ILE A 11 0.15 6.46 35.33
CA ILE A 11 -0.24 5.86 34.04
C ILE A 11 0.69 6.35 32.92
N MET A 12 0.92 7.66 32.84
CA MET A 12 1.74 8.26 31.80
C MET A 12 3.22 7.83 31.89
N VAL A 13 3.77 7.71 33.10
CA VAL A 13 5.13 7.20 33.33
C VAL A 13 5.25 5.74 32.84
N ARG A 14 4.28 4.89 33.19
CA ARG A 14 4.29 3.48 32.76
C ARG A 14 4.16 3.33 31.25
N PHE A 15 3.27 4.10 30.63
CA PHE A 15 3.13 4.12 29.18
C PHE A 15 4.40 4.60 28.48
N GLY A 16 5.05 5.65 29.00
CA GLY A 16 6.35 6.13 28.50
C GLY A 16 7.45 5.06 28.60
N ALA A 17 7.53 4.35 29.72
CA ALA A 17 8.49 3.26 29.91
C ALA A 17 8.20 2.07 28.97
N ALA A 18 6.94 1.69 28.80
CA ALA A 18 6.51 0.63 27.90
C ALA A 18 6.83 0.97 26.44
N ARG A 19 6.61 2.22 26.03
CA ARG A 19 6.96 2.73 24.70
C ARG A 19 8.46 2.65 24.44
N LEU A 20 9.30 3.04 25.41
CA LEU A 20 10.75 2.94 25.29
C LEU A 20 11.21 1.49 25.20
N TRP A 21 10.64 0.60 26.02
CA TRP A 21 10.88 -0.83 25.96
C TRP A 21 10.54 -1.40 24.57
N ALA A 22 9.37 -1.07 24.03
CA ALA A 22 8.91 -1.49 22.72
C ALA A 22 9.83 -1.00 21.59
N ALA A 23 10.22 0.28 21.64
CA ALA A 23 11.12 0.88 20.65
C ALA A 23 12.52 0.26 20.68
N HIS A 24 12.98 -0.23 21.84
CA HIS A 24 14.23 -0.97 21.93
C HIS A 24 14.12 -2.36 21.28
N ARG A 25 12.97 -3.04 21.42
CA ARG A 25 12.72 -4.37 20.84
C ARG A 25 12.53 -4.31 19.31
N ALA A 26 11.73 -3.38 18.82
CA ALA A 26 11.50 -3.17 17.39
C ALA A 26 11.82 -1.71 16.95
N PRO A 27 13.11 -1.34 16.83
CA PRO A 27 13.52 0.03 16.50
C PRO A 27 12.96 0.56 15.17
N TYR A 28 12.67 -0.32 14.21
CA TYR A 28 12.08 0.06 12.92
C TYR A 28 10.60 0.50 13.04
N LEU A 29 9.95 0.25 14.18
CA LEU A 29 8.59 0.70 14.51
C LEU A 29 8.57 1.90 15.46
N ALA A 30 9.73 2.43 15.85
CA ALA A 30 9.81 3.50 16.85
C ALA A 30 8.99 4.73 16.47
N SER A 31 9.05 5.17 15.21
CA SER A 31 8.25 6.32 14.75
C SER A 31 6.75 6.14 14.99
N ALA A 32 6.21 4.93 14.73
CA ALA A 32 4.81 4.62 15.00
C ALA A 32 4.52 4.55 16.51
N LEU A 33 5.38 3.91 17.30
CA LEU A 33 5.23 3.84 18.75
C LEU A 33 5.14 5.24 19.40
N PHE A 34 5.94 6.19 18.91
CA PHE A 34 5.93 7.58 19.40
C PHE A 34 4.77 8.41 18.85
N ALA A 35 4.11 7.97 17.77
CA ALA A 35 2.90 8.60 17.24
C ALA A 35 1.63 8.20 18.00
N LEU A 36 1.64 7.10 18.77
CA LEU A 36 0.52 6.71 19.63
C LEU A 36 0.20 7.81 20.65
N ARG A 37 -1.06 7.93 21.05
CA ARG A 37 -1.51 8.90 22.07
C ARG A 37 -2.14 8.18 23.25
N PRO A 38 -1.63 8.31 24.48
CA PRO A 38 -2.25 7.70 25.65
C PRO A 38 -3.53 8.46 26.03
N VAL A 39 -4.63 7.73 26.26
CA VAL A 39 -5.90 8.27 26.77
C VAL A 39 -6.22 7.56 28.09
N PRO A 40 -5.98 8.21 29.24
CA PRO A 40 -6.29 7.65 30.54
C PRO A 40 -7.80 7.48 30.74
N ILE A 41 -8.23 6.30 31.18
CA ILE A 41 -9.60 5.97 31.55
C ILE A 41 -9.66 5.74 33.06
N ALA A 42 -10.65 6.34 33.71
CA ALA A 42 -10.85 6.17 35.15
C ALA A 42 -11.29 4.74 35.49
N SER A 43 -10.71 4.19 36.55
CA SER A 43 -11.08 2.87 37.10
C SER A 43 -12.39 2.90 37.87
N ALA A 44 -13.06 1.75 37.95
CA ALA A 44 -13.97 1.49 39.05
C ALA A 44 -13.16 1.39 40.36
N ILE A 45 -13.40 2.32 41.28
CA ILE A 45 -12.74 2.32 42.59
C ILE A 45 -13.44 1.27 43.46
N ALA A 46 -12.67 0.39 44.12
CA ALA A 46 -13.24 -0.52 45.12
C ALA A 46 -13.87 0.29 46.28
N ASP A 47 -15.06 -0.12 46.74
CA ASP A 47 -15.82 0.50 47.86
C ASP A 47 -15.04 0.57 49.19
N SER A 48 -13.86 -0.04 49.27
CA SER A 48 -13.01 -0.11 50.46
C SER A 48 -11.54 0.18 50.13
N GLY A 49 -11.21 1.46 49.91
CA GLY A 49 -9.84 1.94 50.10
C GLY A 49 -9.19 2.77 49.00
N GLY A 50 -9.90 3.15 47.93
CA GLY A 50 -9.34 4.05 46.91
C GLY A 50 -8.33 3.41 45.96
N VAL A 51 -8.14 2.09 46.03
CA VAL A 51 -7.23 1.34 45.15
C VAL A 51 -7.94 1.06 43.81
N PRO A 52 -7.34 1.45 42.66
CA PRO A 52 -7.85 1.08 41.34
C PRO A 52 -7.91 -0.44 41.16
N VAL A 53 -9.03 -0.95 40.64
CA VAL A 53 -9.21 -2.39 40.36
C VAL A 53 -8.95 -2.63 38.88
N PRO A 54 -8.07 -3.57 38.49
CA PRO A 54 -7.87 -3.91 37.10
C PRO A 54 -9.16 -4.33 36.41
N ASP A 55 -9.48 -3.66 35.31
CA ASP A 55 -10.59 -4.02 34.43
C ASP A 55 -10.13 -5.03 33.36
N PRO A 56 -10.67 -6.26 33.36
CA PRO A 56 -10.35 -7.28 32.35
C PRO A 56 -10.69 -6.86 30.92
N GLU A 57 -11.65 -5.96 30.70
CA GLU A 57 -12.01 -5.47 29.35
C GLU A 57 -10.86 -4.66 28.72
N PHE A 58 -10.07 -3.97 29.56
CA PHE A 58 -8.94 -3.14 29.12
C PHE A 58 -7.59 -3.86 29.18
N ARG A 59 -7.57 -5.18 29.39
CA ARG A 59 -6.33 -5.99 29.50
C ARG A 59 -5.39 -5.87 28.29
N ALA A 60 -5.93 -5.45 27.15
CA ALA A 60 -5.21 -5.27 25.89
C ALA A 60 -4.76 -3.84 25.62
N PHE A 61 -5.20 -2.87 26.42
CA PHE A 61 -5.01 -1.44 26.15
C PHE A 61 -5.51 -1.06 24.75
N PRO A 62 -6.80 -1.24 24.44
CA PRO A 62 -7.32 -1.15 23.08
C PRO A 62 -6.94 0.18 22.41
N ALA A 63 -6.69 0.10 21.10
CA ALA A 63 -6.32 1.25 20.30
C ALA A 63 -7.41 1.60 19.29
N ASP A 64 -7.57 2.89 19.02
CA ASP A 64 -8.55 3.38 18.05
C ASP A 64 -7.91 3.80 16.72
N SER A 65 -8.76 3.99 15.70
CA SER A 65 -8.33 4.44 14.36
C SER A 65 -7.69 5.84 14.32
N ARG A 66 -7.77 6.60 15.42
CA ARG A 66 -7.11 7.91 15.62
C ARG A 66 -5.76 7.77 16.33
N TRP A 67 -5.26 6.55 16.52
CA TRP A 67 -3.99 6.21 17.17
C TRP A 67 -3.96 6.47 18.67
N ASN A 68 -5.12 6.59 19.30
CA ASN A 68 -5.17 6.63 20.75
C ASN A 68 -5.07 5.22 21.33
N VAL A 69 -4.44 5.09 22.49
CA VAL A 69 -4.33 3.88 23.28
C VAL A 69 -5.02 4.14 24.60
N HIS A 70 -6.07 3.38 24.89
CA HIS A 70 -6.94 3.57 26.03
C HIS A 70 -6.39 2.85 27.26
N LEU A 71 -6.08 3.63 28.31
CA LEU A 71 -5.33 3.19 29.49
C LEU A 71 -6.22 3.25 30.73
N GLU A 72 -6.91 2.16 31.04
CA GLU A 72 -7.65 2.03 32.31
C GLU A 72 -6.65 1.97 33.48
N ALA A 73 -6.93 2.75 34.53
CA ALA A 73 -5.96 3.00 35.60
C ALA A 73 -5.55 1.73 36.36
N GLY A 74 -6.49 0.89 36.77
CA GLY A 74 -6.20 -0.33 37.53
C GLY A 74 -5.34 -1.32 36.74
N THR A 75 -5.73 -1.57 35.49
CA THR A 75 -5.04 -2.48 34.58
C THR A 75 -3.66 -1.95 34.24
N THR A 76 -3.54 -0.65 33.94
CA THR A 76 -2.23 -0.06 33.62
C THR A 76 -1.23 -0.16 34.78
N LEU A 77 -1.69 0.06 36.01
CA LEU A 77 -0.84 0.01 37.21
C LEU A 77 -0.45 -1.43 37.58
N ALA A 78 -1.35 -2.40 37.37
CA ALA A 78 -1.10 -3.81 37.67
C ALA A 78 -0.25 -4.54 36.61
N THR A 79 -0.34 -4.16 35.33
CA THR A 79 0.31 -4.89 34.23
C THR A 79 1.79 -4.59 34.10
N PRO A 80 2.71 -5.59 33.99
CA PRO A 80 4.14 -5.36 33.81
C PRO A 80 4.48 -4.49 32.58
N ILE A 81 5.51 -3.64 32.69
CA ILE A 81 5.93 -2.71 31.61
C ILE A 81 6.21 -3.43 30.29
N ALA A 82 6.83 -4.61 30.33
CA ALA A 82 7.12 -5.39 29.13
C ALA A 82 5.84 -5.88 28.43
N GLU A 83 4.80 -6.20 29.19
CA GLU A 83 3.52 -6.65 28.67
C GLU A 83 2.74 -5.50 28.04
N ILE A 84 2.73 -4.32 28.67
CA ILE A 84 2.21 -3.08 28.06
C ILE A 84 2.96 -2.81 26.74
N GLY A 85 4.29 -2.91 26.76
CA GLY A 85 5.12 -2.70 25.56
C GLY A 85 4.84 -3.70 24.44
N TRP A 86 4.51 -4.95 24.78
CA TRP A 86 4.07 -5.95 23.81
C TRP A 86 2.75 -5.53 23.15
N TRP A 87 1.75 -5.10 23.93
CA TRP A 87 0.49 -4.58 23.40
C TRP A 87 0.68 -3.34 22.53
N LEU A 88 1.61 -2.43 22.87
CA LEU A 88 1.92 -1.28 22.00
C LEU A 88 2.47 -1.70 20.63
N LEU A 89 3.35 -2.71 20.58
CA LEU A 89 3.83 -3.25 19.30
C LEU A 89 2.71 -3.92 18.51
N HIS A 90 1.84 -4.64 19.21
CA HIS A 90 0.67 -5.27 18.64
C HIS A 90 -0.27 -4.23 17.99
N HIS A 91 -0.62 -3.17 18.71
CA HIS A 91 -1.47 -2.08 18.20
C HIS A 91 -0.83 -1.30 17.05
N VAL A 92 0.48 -1.09 17.08
CA VAL A 92 1.22 -0.56 15.91
C VAL A 92 1.03 -1.47 14.70
N GLY A 93 1.00 -2.78 14.90
CA GLY A 93 0.65 -3.76 13.87
C GLY A 93 -0.69 -3.45 13.21
N HIS A 94 -1.77 -3.32 13.98
CA HIS A 94 -3.10 -3.00 13.45
C HIS A 94 -3.12 -1.68 12.69
N LEU A 95 -2.55 -0.61 13.28
CA LEU A 95 -2.59 0.74 12.73
C LEU A 95 -1.77 0.87 11.44
N VAL A 96 -0.53 0.38 11.44
CA VAL A 96 0.39 0.49 10.29
C VAL A 96 -0.06 -0.39 9.13
N ARG A 97 -0.62 -1.57 9.42
CA ARG A 97 -1.18 -2.48 8.41
C ARG A 97 -2.60 -2.12 8.01
N SER A 98 -3.19 -1.11 8.64
CA SER A 98 -4.53 -0.60 8.35
C SER A 98 -5.60 -1.69 8.44
N HIS A 99 -5.54 -2.53 9.48
CA HIS A 99 -6.52 -3.61 9.70
C HIS A 99 -7.95 -3.09 9.74
N ALA A 100 -8.20 -1.97 10.43
CA ALA A 100 -9.50 -1.28 10.38
C ALA A 100 -10.03 -1.04 8.95
N MET A 101 -9.17 -0.61 8.01
CA MET A 101 -9.58 -0.32 6.63
C MET A 101 -9.70 -1.57 5.76
N ARG A 102 -8.97 -2.63 6.11
CA ARG A 102 -8.99 -3.93 5.41
C ARG A 102 -10.10 -4.85 5.92
N SER A 103 -10.68 -4.51 7.07
CA SER A 103 -11.76 -5.24 7.71
C SER A 103 -12.95 -5.40 6.76
N PRO A 104 -13.41 -6.64 6.52
CA PRO A 104 -14.66 -6.87 5.79
C PRO A 104 -15.89 -6.58 6.66
N VAL A 105 -15.69 -6.33 7.96
CA VAL A 105 -16.73 -5.98 8.93
C VAL A 105 -17.24 -4.59 8.58
N ARG A 106 -18.55 -4.46 8.32
CA ARG A 106 -19.15 -3.18 7.95
C ARG A 106 -20.11 -2.73 9.03
N ASP A 107 -20.18 -1.43 9.23
CA ASP A 107 -21.24 -0.83 10.01
C ASP A 107 -22.48 -0.72 9.12
N THR A 108 -23.57 -1.40 9.47
CA THR A 108 -24.82 -1.27 8.72
C THR A 108 -25.96 -0.88 9.65
N ASP A 109 -26.45 0.33 9.45
CA ASP A 109 -27.89 0.63 9.51
C ASP A 109 -28.60 0.25 8.18
N SER A 110 -27.90 -0.32 7.19
CA SER A 110 -28.45 -0.66 5.88
C SER A 110 -28.10 -2.08 5.44
N GLY A 111 -29.09 -2.97 5.52
CA GLY A 111 -28.98 -4.33 5.03
C GLY A 111 -28.73 -4.40 3.53
N ASN A 112 -27.56 -4.87 3.13
CA ASN A 112 -27.42 -5.80 2.01
C ASN A 112 -26.07 -6.53 2.09
N THR A 113 -26.17 -7.85 1.99
CA THR A 113 -25.13 -8.83 2.28
C THR A 113 -24.22 -9.04 1.07
N HIS A 114 -22.91 -9.18 1.34
CA HIS A 114 -22.12 -10.35 0.96
C HIS A 114 -20.74 -10.24 1.67
N ALA A 115 -20.51 -11.16 2.61
CA ALA A 115 -19.30 -11.34 3.43
C ALA A 115 -18.96 -10.24 4.46
N ALA A 116 -19.95 -9.80 5.24
CA ALA A 116 -19.84 -8.76 6.28
C ALA A 116 -20.63 -9.13 7.55
N GLY A 117 -20.08 -8.86 8.75
CA GLY A 117 -20.75 -9.05 10.05
C GLY A 117 -20.89 -7.75 10.86
N GLU A 118 -21.71 -7.77 11.91
CA GLU A 118 -22.00 -6.64 12.82
C GLU A 118 -21.10 -6.67 14.08
N THR A 119 -21.12 -5.62 14.93
CA THR A 119 -20.35 -5.63 16.19
C THR A 119 -20.83 -6.79 17.06
N GLY A 120 -19.89 -7.56 17.63
CA GLY A 120 -20.22 -8.71 18.47
C GLY A 120 -20.72 -9.94 17.71
N THR A 121 -20.70 -9.93 16.37
CA THR A 121 -20.98 -11.15 15.60
C THR A 121 -19.74 -12.05 15.49
N PRO A 122 -19.93 -13.36 15.26
CA PRO A 122 -18.84 -14.30 15.05
C PRO A 122 -17.89 -13.89 13.91
N GLU A 123 -18.37 -13.21 12.87
CA GLU A 123 -17.57 -12.77 11.73
C GLU A 123 -16.64 -11.62 12.10
N ALA A 124 -17.13 -10.66 12.90
CA ALA A 124 -16.30 -9.57 13.41
C ALA A 124 -15.21 -10.10 14.36
N GLN A 125 -15.57 -11.06 15.21
CA GLN A 125 -14.60 -11.76 16.05
C GLN A 125 -13.54 -12.47 15.20
N ARG A 126 -13.93 -13.19 14.13
CA ARG A 126 -12.98 -13.88 13.25
C ARG A 126 -12.01 -12.94 12.54
N TRP A 127 -12.45 -11.76 12.10
CA TRP A 127 -11.52 -10.76 11.56
C TRP A 127 -10.48 -10.34 12.59
N ASN A 128 -10.93 -10.05 13.83
CA ASN A 128 -10.01 -9.66 14.89
C ASN A 128 -9.00 -10.79 15.20
N GLN A 129 -9.46 -12.04 15.28
CA GLN A 129 -8.59 -13.22 15.46
C GLN A 129 -7.58 -13.39 14.31
N ALA A 130 -7.99 -13.14 13.07
CA ALA A 130 -7.12 -13.21 11.90
C ALA A 130 -6.06 -12.10 11.90
N ALA A 131 -6.47 -10.88 12.24
CA ALA A 131 -5.62 -9.71 12.38
C ALA A 131 -4.59 -9.90 13.51
N ASP A 132 -5.03 -10.41 14.66
CA ASP A 132 -4.18 -10.77 15.79
C ASP A 132 -3.18 -11.86 15.40
N ALA A 133 -3.62 -12.90 14.67
CA ALA A 133 -2.75 -13.96 14.20
C ALA A 133 -1.64 -13.44 13.26
N GLU A 134 -1.96 -12.53 12.33
CA GLU A 134 -0.98 -11.86 11.46
C GLU A 134 0.08 -11.10 12.28
N ILE A 135 -0.34 -10.38 13.32
CA ILE A 135 0.54 -9.54 14.14
C ILE A 135 1.37 -10.39 15.11
N ASN A 136 0.73 -11.31 15.82
CA ASN A 136 1.35 -12.09 16.88
C ASN A 136 2.38 -13.08 16.33
N ASP A 137 2.22 -13.55 15.10
CA ASP A 137 3.25 -14.35 14.41
C ASP A 137 4.58 -13.58 14.29
N ASP A 138 4.53 -12.29 13.93
CA ASP A 138 5.73 -11.46 13.83
C ASP A 138 6.33 -11.15 15.21
N LEU A 139 5.51 -10.94 16.23
CA LEU A 139 5.99 -10.73 17.60
C LEU A 139 6.67 -11.99 18.16
N ILE A 140 6.11 -13.17 17.90
CA ILE A 140 6.73 -14.46 18.25
C ILE A 140 8.05 -14.64 17.50
N ALA A 141 8.12 -14.26 16.21
CA ALA A 141 9.35 -14.32 15.42
C ALA A 141 10.47 -13.39 15.94
N GLU A 142 10.12 -12.27 16.61
CA GLU A 142 11.07 -11.42 17.36
C GLU A 142 11.45 -12.00 18.73
N GLY A 143 10.95 -13.18 19.10
CA GLY A 143 11.17 -13.80 20.40
C GLY A 143 10.40 -13.11 21.53
N LEU A 144 9.32 -12.39 21.21
CA LEU A 144 8.46 -11.73 22.19
C LEU A 144 7.27 -12.63 22.53
N THR A 145 7.34 -13.29 23.68
CA THR A 145 6.22 -14.07 24.22
C THR A 145 5.08 -13.13 24.61
N GLY A 146 3.88 -13.40 24.08
CA GLY A 146 2.69 -12.60 24.39
C GLY A 146 2.06 -12.96 25.74
N PRO A 147 1.14 -12.11 26.24
CA PRO A 147 0.31 -12.40 27.41
C PRO A 147 -0.51 -13.69 27.23
N ALA A 148 -0.99 -14.26 28.33
CA ALA A 148 -1.81 -15.47 28.28
C ALA A 148 -3.14 -15.23 27.51
N GLY A 149 -3.47 -16.14 26.58
CA GLY A 149 -4.73 -16.12 25.85
C GLY A 149 -4.74 -15.23 24.60
N VAL A 150 -3.61 -14.63 24.21
CA VAL A 150 -3.47 -14.03 22.88
C VAL A 150 -3.47 -15.12 21.81
N ILE A 151 -3.95 -14.79 20.62
CA ILE A 151 -4.07 -15.75 19.53
C ILE A 151 -2.79 -15.78 18.71
N SER A 152 -2.28 -16.96 18.42
CA SER A 152 -1.18 -17.15 17.47
C SER A 152 -1.49 -18.24 16.44
N PRO A 153 -0.93 -18.15 15.22
CA PRO A 153 -1.08 -19.22 14.24
C PRO A 153 -0.64 -20.59 14.77
N VAL A 154 0.44 -20.61 15.56
CA VAL A 154 1.00 -21.84 16.13
C VAL A 154 0.01 -22.52 17.08
N GLU A 155 -0.64 -21.77 17.97
CA GLU A 155 -1.64 -22.31 18.90
C GLU A 155 -2.90 -22.79 18.17
N LEU A 156 -3.24 -22.16 17.05
CA LEU A 156 -4.34 -22.55 16.17
C LEU A 156 -4.00 -23.70 15.22
N GLY A 157 -2.74 -24.16 15.18
CA GLY A 157 -2.27 -25.17 14.23
C GLY A 157 -2.26 -24.69 12.77
N LEU A 158 -2.22 -23.38 12.56
CA LEU A 158 -2.21 -22.72 11.26
C LEU A 158 -0.78 -22.42 10.79
N PRO A 159 -0.55 -22.31 9.47
CA PRO A 159 0.76 -21.94 8.95
C PRO A 159 1.14 -20.52 9.38
N SER A 160 2.39 -20.32 9.81
CA SER A 160 2.95 -18.97 10.02
C SER A 160 3.03 -18.17 8.71
N ASN A 161 3.30 -16.87 8.85
CA ASN A 161 3.62 -15.92 7.80
C ASN A 161 2.48 -15.67 6.80
N ARG A 162 1.24 -15.58 7.27
CA ARG A 162 0.08 -15.21 6.44
C ARG A 162 -0.47 -13.84 6.81
N MET A 163 -1.17 -13.23 5.86
CA MET A 163 -1.95 -12.01 6.09
C MET A 163 -3.29 -12.35 6.76
N ALA A 164 -3.93 -11.36 7.39
CA ALA A 164 -5.25 -11.51 8.01
C ALA A 164 -6.29 -12.09 7.03
N GLU A 165 -6.32 -11.65 5.76
CA GLU A 165 -7.25 -12.17 4.75
C GLU A 165 -6.96 -13.62 4.36
N GLU A 166 -5.72 -14.08 4.52
CA GLU A 166 -5.37 -15.50 4.32
C GLU A 166 -5.76 -16.34 5.54
N TYR A 167 -5.65 -15.80 6.76
CA TYR A 167 -6.05 -16.48 7.99
C TYR A 167 -7.57 -16.58 8.15
N LEU A 168 -8.32 -15.55 7.73
CA LEU A 168 -9.78 -15.49 7.88
C LEU A 168 -10.51 -16.75 7.37
N PRO A 169 -10.33 -17.22 6.12
CA PRO A 169 -11.00 -18.44 5.65
C PRO A 169 -10.52 -19.70 6.36
N MET A 170 -9.29 -19.72 6.89
CA MET A 170 -8.80 -20.87 7.67
C MET A 170 -9.49 -20.93 9.04
N LEU A 171 -9.71 -19.77 9.66
CA LEU A 171 -10.47 -19.65 10.90
C LEU A 171 -11.93 -20.02 10.73
N ASP A 172 -12.55 -19.69 9.59
CA ASP A 172 -13.91 -20.12 9.26
C ASP A 172 -14.03 -21.65 9.27
N VAL A 173 -13.07 -22.34 8.61
CA VAL A 173 -13.02 -23.81 8.58
C VAL A 173 -12.78 -24.40 9.96
N LEU A 174 -11.88 -23.81 10.75
CA LEU A 174 -11.62 -24.25 12.13
C LEU A 174 -12.87 -24.09 13.01
N ALA A 175 -13.54 -22.95 12.93
CA ALA A 175 -14.76 -22.69 13.69
C ALA A 175 -15.88 -23.68 13.32
N GLU A 176 -16.07 -23.98 12.04
CA GLU A 176 -17.05 -24.97 11.60
C GLU A 176 -16.71 -26.39 12.11
N ALA A 177 -15.44 -26.78 12.03
CA ALA A 177 -14.99 -28.08 12.53
C ALA A 177 -15.17 -28.22 14.04
N MET A 178 -14.89 -27.16 14.81
CA MET A 178 -15.06 -27.13 16.27
C MET A 178 -16.53 -27.10 16.70
N GLY A 179 -17.41 -26.44 15.94
CA GLY A 179 -18.86 -26.46 16.19
C GLY A 179 -19.48 -27.85 16.14
N ARG A 180 -18.81 -28.84 15.54
CA ARG A 180 -19.25 -30.25 15.44
C ARG A 180 -18.73 -31.15 16.57
N GLY A 181 -18.15 -30.59 17.65
CA GLY A 181 -17.77 -31.34 18.86
C GLY A 181 -16.37 -31.06 19.43
N GLY A 182 -15.73 -29.94 19.04
CA GLY A 182 -14.44 -29.48 19.55
C GLY A 182 -14.56 -28.42 20.67
N ARG A 183 -13.42 -28.03 21.25
CA ARG A 183 -13.33 -26.84 22.13
C ARG A 183 -13.62 -25.59 21.30
N THR A 184 -14.21 -24.56 21.90
CA THR A 184 -14.39 -23.26 21.22
C THR A 184 -13.04 -22.60 20.96
N LEU A 185 -12.93 -21.83 19.87
CA LEU A 185 -11.78 -20.95 19.66
C LEU A 185 -11.68 -19.98 20.85
N ALA A 186 -10.46 -19.56 21.20
CA ALA A 186 -10.27 -18.54 22.23
C ALA A 186 -11.07 -17.28 21.87
N GLU A 187 -11.75 -16.69 22.85
CA GLU A 187 -12.46 -15.42 22.65
C GLU A 187 -11.46 -14.36 22.17
N ALA A 188 -11.87 -13.59 21.16
CA ALA A 188 -11.06 -12.50 20.65
C ALA A 188 -10.88 -11.46 21.77
N VAL A 189 -9.65 -11.03 21.99
CA VAL A 189 -9.35 -9.92 22.89
C VAL A 189 -9.77 -8.62 22.19
N ASP A 190 -10.45 -7.70 22.87
CA ASP A 190 -10.83 -6.43 22.24
C ASP A 190 -9.59 -5.54 22.04
N CYS A 191 -9.20 -5.37 20.77
CA CYS A 191 -8.08 -4.54 20.37
C CYS A 191 -8.52 -3.10 20.02
N GLY A 192 -9.82 -2.78 20.13
CA GLY A 192 -10.40 -1.49 19.79
C GLY A 192 -10.62 -1.29 18.28
N SER A 193 -11.07 -0.09 17.90
CA SER A 193 -11.41 0.21 16.50
C SER A 193 -10.22 0.21 15.54
N ALA A 194 -8.98 0.20 16.02
CA ALA A 194 -7.80 0.02 15.18
C ALA A 194 -7.79 -1.35 14.47
N ALA A 195 -8.40 -2.36 15.07
CA ALA A 195 -8.44 -3.72 14.53
C ALA A 195 -9.52 -3.90 13.47
N ASP A 196 -10.73 -3.37 13.70
CA ASP A 196 -11.92 -3.69 12.91
C ASP A 196 -12.63 -2.45 12.30
N GLY A 197 -12.21 -1.24 12.66
CA GLY A 197 -12.79 0.02 12.19
C GLY A 197 -14.07 0.46 12.91
N ARG A 198 -14.51 -0.25 13.95
CA ARG A 198 -15.78 0.02 14.63
C ARG A 198 -15.56 0.77 15.95
N PRO A 199 -16.10 1.99 16.10
CA PRO A 199 -15.97 2.75 17.34
C PRO A 199 -16.48 2.01 18.57
N ARG A 200 -15.86 2.26 19.72
CA ARG A 200 -16.30 1.75 21.04
C ARG A 200 -16.77 2.89 21.92
N ASP A 201 -17.64 2.60 22.88
CA ASP A 201 -18.20 3.62 23.78
C ASP A 201 -17.11 4.38 24.57
N TYR A 202 -15.99 3.72 24.88
CA TYR A 202 -14.85 4.34 25.56
C TYR A 202 -14.00 5.25 24.65
N GLU A 203 -14.14 5.17 23.32
CA GLU A 203 -13.36 5.94 22.34
C GLU A 203 -13.88 7.38 22.15
N ASP A 204 -15.06 7.70 22.68
CA ASP A 204 -15.69 9.04 22.56
C ASP A 204 -15.12 10.06 23.58
N SER A 205 -14.15 9.63 24.39
CA SER A 205 -13.52 10.42 25.45
C SER A 205 -12.43 11.38 24.92
N GLY A 206 -12.86 12.47 24.27
CA GLY A 206 -12.06 13.71 24.14
C GLY A 206 -10.73 13.61 23.38
N SER A 207 -10.58 12.63 22.50
CA SER A 207 -9.33 12.36 21.80
C SER A 207 -9.24 13.15 20.47
N GLY A 208 -8.16 13.91 20.28
CA GLY A 208 -7.99 14.78 19.11
C GLY A 208 -7.96 14.03 17.77
N ASP A 209 -7.88 14.76 16.66
CA ASP A 209 -8.08 14.29 15.27
C ASP A 209 -7.12 13.17 14.75
N GLY A 210 -6.27 12.62 15.61
CA GLY A 210 -5.26 11.61 15.23
C GLY A 210 -4.18 12.16 14.30
N PRO A 211 -3.36 11.29 13.69
CA PRO A 211 -2.42 11.68 12.64
C PRO A 211 -3.15 11.90 11.31
N THR A 212 -2.77 12.96 10.59
CA THR A 212 -3.29 13.26 9.25
C THR A 212 -2.87 12.20 8.24
N GLU A 213 -3.49 12.18 7.06
CA GLU A 213 -3.09 11.26 5.98
C GLU A 213 -1.61 11.44 5.60
N LEU A 214 -1.14 12.69 5.55
CA LEU A 214 0.27 13.00 5.29
C LEU A 214 1.18 12.44 6.39
N ASP A 215 0.81 12.60 7.66
CA ASP A 215 1.57 12.04 8.78
C ASP A 215 1.64 10.51 8.69
N ARG A 216 0.54 9.86 8.32
CA ARG A 216 0.48 8.40 8.12
C ARG A 216 1.39 7.95 6.98
N ASP A 217 1.39 8.64 5.83
CA ASP A 217 2.30 8.34 4.71
C ASP A 217 3.77 8.51 5.11
N LEU A 218 4.11 9.61 5.79
CA LEU A 218 5.47 9.85 6.29
C LEU A 218 5.91 8.77 7.29
N LEU A 219 5.05 8.41 8.25
CA LEU A 219 5.30 7.35 9.21
C LEU A 219 5.57 6.01 8.53
N GLN A 220 4.72 5.64 7.56
CA GLN A 220 4.89 4.39 6.81
C GLN A 220 6.21 4.39 6.02
N ARG A 221 6.58 5.51 5.37
CA ARG A 221 7.86 5.63 4.67
C ARG A 221 9.06 5.49 5.61
N MET A 222 9.00 6.07 6.81
CA MET A 222 10.04 5.92 7.82
C MET A 222 10.19 4.45 8.26
N ILE A 223 9.08 3.74 8.47
CA ILE A 223 9.09 2.32 8.84
C ILE A 223 9.68 1.48 7.70
N VAL A 224 9.25 1.71 6.45
CA VAL A 224 9.79 1.03 5.27
C VAL A 224 11.30 1.26 5.15
N ALA A 225 11.76 2.49 5.33
CA ALA A 225 13.20 2.80 5.32
C ALA A 225 13.95 2.05 6.44
N GLY A 226 13.43 2.08 7.67
CA GLY A 226 14.04 1.38 8.81
C GLY A 226 14.10 -0.14 8.64
N ILE A 227 13.07 -0.75 8.06
CA ILE A 227 13.06 -2.17 7.71
C ILE A 227 14.13 -2.48 6.67
N ARG A 228 14.23 -1.67 5.60
CA ARG A 228 15.22 -1.89 4.53
C ARG A 228 16.65 -1.73 5.02
N ASP A 229 16.91 -0.73 5.87
CA ASP A 229 18.22 -0.53 6.46
C ASP A 229 18.64 -1.75 7.29
N ARG A 230 17.74 -2.29 8.11
CA ARG A 230 17.98 -3.52 8.88
C ARG A 230 18.22 -4.74 8.01
N VAL A 231 17.37 -4.97 7.00
CA VAL A 231 17.54 -6.08 6.05
C VAL A 231 18.89 -5.96 5.33
N SER A 232 19.28 -4.75 4.91
CA SER A 232 20.58 -4.51 4.27
C SER A 232 21.77 -4.75 5.20
N ALA A 233 21.61 -4.45 6.49
CA ALA A 233 22.57 -4.74 7.55
C ALA A 233 22.56 -6.21 8.01
N ARG A 234 21.73 -7.07 7.38
CA ARG A 234 21.53 -8.49 7.75
C ARG A 234 21.03 -8.67 9.19
N SER A 235 20.33 -7.68 9.71
CA SER A 235 19.63 -7.76 10.99
C SER A 235 18.30 -8.50 10.81
N ALA A 236 17.89 -9.25 11.82
CA ALA A 236 16.59 -9.92 11.82
C ALA A 236 15.45 -8.89 11.77
N VAL A 237 14.47 -9.18 10.92
CA VAL A 237 13.15 -8.54 10.83
C VAL A 237 12.15 -9.65 10.51
N PRO A 238 10.98 -9.71 11.16
CA PRO A 238 9.96 -10.71 10.86
C PRO A 238 9.52 -10.70 9.40
N GLY A 239 9.13 -11.88 8.92
CA GLY A 239 8.72 -12.06 7.52
C GLY A 239 7.50 -11.21 7.16
N GLY A 240 6.54 -11.02 8.07
CA GLY A 240 5.36 -10.18 7.83
C GLY A 240 5.73 -8.72 7.60
N TRP A 241 6.63 -8.17 8.40
CA TRP A 241 7.15 -6.81 8.22
C TRP A 241 7.96 -6.64 6.92
N GLN A 242 8.78 -7.63 6.56
CA GLN A 242 9.50 -7.60 5.28
C GLN A 242 8.53 -7.57 4.09
N ARG A 243 7.55 -8.48 4.06
CA ARG A 243 6.52 -8.53 3.01
C ARG A 243 5.71 -7.25 2.95
N TRP A 244 5.28 -6.73 4.10
CA TRP A 244 4.53 -5.46 4.16
C TRP A 244 5.35 -4.31 3.55
N ALA A 245 6.64 -4.21 3.88
CA ALA A 245 7.52 -3.18 3.33
C ALA A 245 7.74 -3.35 1.82
N GLU A 246 7.95 -4.59 1.34
CA GLU A 246 8.08 -4.90 -0.08
C GLU A 246 6.82 -4.59 -0.87
N GLN A 247 5.64 -4.94 -0.35
CA GLN A 247 4.35 -4.61 -0.96
C GLN A 247 4.19 -3.10 -1.08
N ARG A 248 4.50 -2.34 -0.02
CA ARG A 248 4.47 -0.87 -0.05
C ARG A 248 5.42 -0.30 -1.09
N VAL A 249 6.63 -0.84 -1.22
CA VAL A 249 7.61 -0.42 -2.24
C VAL A 249 7.17 -0.82 -3.65
N SER A 250 6.53 -1.99 -3.83
CA SER A 250 6.05 -2.48 -5.12
C SER A 250 4.79 -1.73 -5.60
N ALA A 251 3.88 -1.40 -4.69
CA ALA A 251 2.74 -0.51 -4.91
C ALA A 251 3.23 0.92 -5.16
N ALA A 252 4.33 1.31 -4.50
CA ALA A 252 5.05 2.56 -4.73
C ALA A 252 6.14 2.48 -5.82
N VAL A 253 6.13 1.48 -6.72
CA VAL A 253 6.79 1.68 -8.02
C VAL A 253 5.88 2.63 -8.76
N ASN A 254 6.07 3.92 -8.49
CA ASN A 254 5.41 5.02 -9.14
C ASN A 254 5.48 4.73 -10.64
N TRP A 255 4.35 4.28 -11.21
CA TRP A 255 4.31 3.81 -12.59
C TRP A 255 4.77 4.94 -13.52
N ARG A 256 4.62 6.20 -13.08
CA ARG A 256 5.18 7.39 -13.73
C ARG A 256 6.71 7.39 -13.71
N THR A 257 7.35 7.05 -12.60
CA THR A 257 8.82 6.89 -12.52
C THR A 257 9.31 5.72 -13.39
N ARG A 258 8.61 4.58 -13.36
CA ARG A 258 8.93 3.42 -14.22
C ARG A 258 8.76 3.76 -15.69
N LEU A 259 7.66 4.41 -16.05
CA LEU A 259 7.38 4.89 -17.41
C LEU A 259 8.41 5.94 -17.85
N ARG A 260 8.76 6.93 -17.01
CA ARG A 260 9.84 7.89 -17.28
C ARG A 260 11.17 7.17 -17.55
N ALA A 261 11.53 6.17 -16.75
CA ALA A 261 12.76 5.40 -16.93
C ALA A 261 12.73 4.57 -18.23
N LEU A 262 11.58 3.98 -18.57
CA LEU A 262 11.38 3.25 -19.83
C LEU A 262 11.43 4.18 -21.05
N LEU A 263 10.74 5.32 -21.00
CA LEU A 263 10.79 6.38 -22.00
C LEU A 263 12.24 6.83 -22.24
N ARG A 264 12.98 7.15 -21.17
CA ARG A 264 14.40 7.55 -21.23
C ARG A 264 15.32 6.49 -21.84
N ARG A 265 15.05 5.21 -21.59
CA ARG A 265 15.82 4.08 -22.17
C ARG A 265 15.50 3.83 -23.65
N GLY A 266 14.26 4.08 -24.07
CA GLY A 266 13.81 3.93 -25.46
C GLY A 266 14.24 5.07 -26.40
N LEU A 267 14.88 6.12 -25.87
CA LEU A 267 15.30 7.29 -26.63
C LEU A 267 16.41 6.99 -27.64
N ALA A 268 16.05 6.92 -28.93
CA ALA A 268 17.02 7.05 -30.01
C ALA A 268 17.72 8.43 -29.92
N THR A 269 19.03 8.44 -30.09
CA THR A 269 19.88 9.62 -29.84
C THR A 269 19.90 10.53 -31.08
N SER A 270 19.18 11.66 -31.03
CA SER A 270 19.30 12.72 -32.04
C SER A 270 20.17 13.89 -31.54
N THR A 271 20.76 14.65 -32.45
CA THR A 271 21.56 15.85 -32.15
C THR A 271 20.69 16.99 -31.61
N GLY A 272 21.05 17.59 -30.48
CA GLY A 272 20.38 18.78 -29.93
C GLY A 272 20.88 19.13 -28.52
N LYS A 273 20.31 20.12 -27.83
CA LYS A 273 20.90 20.75 -26.63
C LYS A 273 20.24 20.34 -25.30
N VAL A 274 20.03 19.05 -25.03
CA VAL A 274 19.33 18.59 -23.81
C VAL A 274 20.25 17.84 -22.86
N ASP A 275 21.14 16.97 -23.37
CA ASP A 275 22.05 16.16 -22.53
C ASP A 275 23.40 15.94 -23.23
N PHE A 276 24.40 15.48 -22.48
CA PHE A 276 25.75 15.18 -22.95
C PHE A 276 25.94 13.68 -23.21
N SER A 277 26.51 13.32 -24.36
CA SER A 277 26.85 11.92 -24.66
C SER A 277 28.23 11.79 -25.29
N TYR A 278 28.99 10.78 -24.85
CA TYR A 278 30.25 10.37 -25.46
C TYR A 278 30.06 9.33 -26.57
N ARG A 279 28.82 8.89 -26.83
CA ARG A 279 28.51 7.89 -27.86
C ARG A 279 28.83 8.37 -29.28
N LYS A 280 28.90 9.69 -29.47
CA LYS A 280 29.31 10.36 -30.70
C LYS A 280 30.24 11.52 -30.34
N ALA A 281 31.37 11.66 -31.03
CA ALA A 281 32.28 12.78 -30.82
C ALA A 281 31.60 14.12 -31.21
N SER A 282 31.78 15.14 -30.37
CA SER A 282 31.27 16.48 -30.65
C SER A 282 31.89 17.05 -31.93
N ARG A 283 31.12 17.81 -32.72
CA ARG A 283 31.68 18.58 -33.86
C ARG A 283 32.73 19.61 -33.42
N ARG A 284 32.75 19.96 -32.14
CA ARG A 284 33.77 20.84 -31.52
C ARG A 284 35.07 20.11 -31.17
N ALA A 285 35.15 18.78 -31.35
CA ALA A 285 36.37 18.02 -31.05
C ALA A 285 37.58 18.51 -31.86
N ALA A 286 37.37 19.04 -33.07
CA ALA A 286 38.44 19.64 -33.86
C ALA A 286 39.12 20.86 -33.21
N ALA A 287 38.46 21.53 -32.25
CA ALA A 287 39.02 22.66 -31.51
C ALA A 287 39.84 22.23 -30.28
N TYR A 288 39.76 20.96 -29.87
CA TYR A 288 40.39 20.45 -28.65
C TYR A 288 41.02 19.07 -28.94
N PRO A 289 42.22 19.01 -29.56
CA PRO A 289 42.80 17.74 -30.02
C PRO A 289 43.20 16.78 -28.89
N GLU A 290 43.43 17.27 -27.66
CA GLU A 290 43.84 16.45 -26.51
C GLU A 290 42.67 16.00 -25.63
N VAL A 291 41.46 16.48 -25.90
CA VAL A 291 40.27 16.20 -25.08
C VAL A 291 39.17 15.68 -26.00
N VAL A 292 38.44 14.65 -25.58
CA VAL A 292 37.23 14.20 -26.29
C VAL A 292 36.02 14.90 -25.66
N PRO A 293 35.52 16.04 -26.18
CA PRO A 293 34.36 16.68 -25.60
C PRO A 293 33.07 15.89 -25.91
N PRO A 294 32.14 15.79 -24.95
CA PRO A 294 30.85 15.14 -25.19
C PRO A 294 30.04 15.89 -26.24
N ALA A 295 29.30 15.15 -27.08
CA ALA A 295 28.32 15.74 -27.98
C ALA A 295 27.04 16.11 -27.22
N MET A 296 26.45 17.25 -27.56
CA MET A 296 25.10 17.58 -27.11
C MET A 296 24.09 16.77 -27.94
N ILE A 297 23.21 16.05 -27.24
CA ILE A 297 22.07 15.31 -27.81
C ILE A 297 20.74 15.89 -27.31
N ALA A 298 19.70 15.82 -28.15
CA ALA A 298 18.31 16.05 -27.77
C ALA A 298 17.51 14.84 -28.19
N PRO A 299 17.27 13.89 -27.29
CA PRO A 299 16.39 12.78 -27.59
C PRO A 299 14.93 13.26 -27.53
N VAL A 300 14.36 13.61 -28.67
CA VAL A 300 12.89 13.69 -28.83
C VAL A 300 12.49 12.37 -29.49
N PRO A 301 12.11 11.34 -28.73
CA PRO A 301 11.68 10.07 -29.30
C PRO A 301 10.39 10.31 -30.05
N ASP A 302 10.26 9.70 -31.21
CA ASP A 302 8.96 9.67 -31.87
C ASP A 302 8.07 8.60 -31.22
N THR A 303 7.27 9.02 -30.24
CA THR A 303 6.43 8.12 -29.42
C THR A 303 5.01 8.08 -29.98
N VAL A 304 4.49 6.86 -30.15
CA VAL A 304 3.08 6.63 -30.51
C VAL A 304 2.37 5.98 -29.32
N VAL A 305 1.25 6.57 -28.90
CA VAL A 305 0.38 6.03 -27.85
C VAL A 305 -0.80 5.30 -28.51
N VAL A 306 -0.92 4.00 -28.26
CA VAL A 306 -2.07 3.19 -28.64
C VAL A 306 -3.02 3.15 -27.45
N VAL A 307 -4.27 3.55 -27.67
CA VAL A 307 -5.30 3.64 -26.64
C VAL A 307 -6.37 2.60 -26.93
N ASP A 308 -6.53 1.66 -26.02
CA ASP A 308 -7.63 0.71 -26.02
C ASP A 308 -8.94 1.45 -25.73
N THR A 309 -9.83 1.47 -26.72
CA THR A 309 -11.17 2.08 -26.62
C THR A 309 -12.27 1.02 -26.59
N SER A 310 -11.94 -0.20 -26.16
CA SER A 310 -12.92 -1.25 -25.95
C SER A 310 -13.86 -0.93 -24.79
N GLY A 311 -15.04 -1.55 -24.82
CA GLY A 311 -16.14 -1.25 -23.89
C GLY A 311 -15.84 -1.54 -22.41
N SER A 312 -14.74 -2.20 -22.08
CA SER A 312 -14.32 -2.49 -20.70
C SER A 312 -13.60 -1.31 -20.01
N VAL A 313 -13.13 -0.30 -20.75
CA VAL A 313 -12.42 0.85 -20.18
C VAL A 313 -13.27 2.11 -20.25
N THR A 314 -13.54 2.73 -19.10
CA THR A 314 -14.41 3.93 -19.04
C THR A 314 -13.68 5.19 -19.53
N THR A 315 -14.39 6.01 -20.33
CA THR A 315 -13.88 7.26 -20.92
C THR A 315 -13.19 8.21 -19.93
N PRO A 316 -13.71 8.43 -18.69
CA PRO A 316 -13.06 9.32 -17.72
C PRO A 316 -11.70 8.82 -17.26
N VAL A 317 -11.54 7.50 -17.07
CA VAL A 317 -10.27 6.89 -16.70
C VAL A 317 -9.25 7.07 -17.83
N LEU A 318 -9.64 6.78 -19.07
CA LEU A 318 -8.77 6.97 -20.24
C LEU A 318 -8.28 8.41 -20.39
N GLN A 319 -9.18 9.40 -20.25
CA GLN A 319 -8.82 10.81 -20.36
C GLN A 319 -7.82 11.24 -19.28
N ARG A 320 -8.03 10.81 -18.03
CA ARG A 320 -7.09 11.06 -16.93
C ARG A 320 -5.71 10.45 -17.23
N LEU A 321 -5.67 9.19 -17.65
CA LEU A 321 -4.41 8.50 -17.94
C LEU A 321 -3.67 9.13 -19.11
N LEU A 322 -4.39 9.56 -20.15
CA LEU A 322 -3.81 10.28 -21.28
C LEU A 322 -3.21 11.62 -20.85
N ALA A 323 -3.89 12.39 -20.00
CA ALA A 323 -3.36 13.63 -19.44
C ALA A 323 -2.07 13.40 -18.64
N GLU A 324 -2.02 12.34 -17.84
CA GLU A 324 -0.83 11.99 -17.07
C GLU A 324 0.33 11.53 -17.95
N ILE A 325 0.07 10.72 -18.98
CA ILE A 325 1.10 10.28 -19.93
C ILE A 325 1.61 11.47 -20.74
N ASP A 326 0.74 12.38 -21.16
CA ASP A 326 1.17 13.60 -21.83
C ASP A 326 2.08 14.45 -20.93
N ALA A 327 1.74 14.62 -19.65
CA ALA A 327 2.61 15.31 -18.68
C ALA A 327 3.97 14.60 -18.50
N ILE A 328 3.98 13.26 -18.43
CA ILE A 328 5.20 12.46 -18.30
C ILE A 328 6.09 12.61 -19.52
N ILE A 329 5.53 12.46 -20.72
CA ILE A 329 6.29 12.61 -21.96
C ILE A 329 6.74 14.09 -22.05
N ASN A 330 5.94 15.07 -21.60
CA ASN A 330 6.28 16.53 -21.63
C ASN A 330 7.49 16.83 -20.78
N GLY A 331 7.58 16.25 -19.60
CA GLY A 331 8.77 16.34 -18.75
C GLY A 331 10.01 15.67 -19.36
N VAL A 332 9.87 14.73 -20.30
CA VAL A 332 11.00 14.02 -20.93
C VAL A 332 11.46 14.70 -22.22
N THR A 333 10.54 15.18 -23.06
CA THR A 333 10.86 15.62 -24.43
C THR A 333 10.79 17.15 -24.61
N GLY A 334 10.24 17.88 -23.65
CA GLY A 334 10.05 19.34 -23.73
C GLY A 334 8.79 19.79 -24.50
N PRO A 335 8.53 21.11 -24.54
CA PRO A 335 7.24 21.71 -24.86
C PRO A 335 6.87 21.81 -26.36
N HIS A 336 7.78 21.44 -27.27
CA HIS A 336 7.56 21.60 -28.72
C HIS A 336 7.22 20.29 -29.46
N ARG A 337 6.96 19.19 -28.74
CA ARG A 337 6.65 17.91 -29.39
C ARG A 337 5.19 17.83 -29.86
N ARG A 338 4.93 16.86 -30.74
CA ARG A 338 3.58 16.39 -31.09
C ARG A 338 3.39 15.00 -30.48
N LEU A 339 2.23 14.76 -29.89
CA LEU A 339 1.82 13.45 -29.41
C LEU A 339 1.05 12.74 -30.53
N ARG A 340 1.52 11.55 -30.93
CA ARG A 340 0.81 10.71 -31.89
C ARG A 340 -0.01 9.68 -31.13
N VAL A 341 -1.32 9.70 -31.32
CA VAL A 341 -2.26 8.84 -30.61
C VAL A 341 -3.07 8.03 -31.62
N LEU A 342 -3.24 6.74 -31.34
CA LEU A 342 -4.00 5.82 -32.16
C LEU A 342 -5.00 5.12 -31.25
N CYS A 343 -6.30 5.35 -31.46
CA CYS A 343 -7.33 4.58 -30.78
C CYS A 343 -7.47 3.21 -31.46
N CYS A 344 -7.65 2.15 -30.68
CA CYS A 344 -7.79 0.80 -31.19
C CYS A 344 -8.86 0.05 -30.41
N ASP A 345 -9.77 -0.58 -31.16
CA ASP A 345 -10.72 -1.57 -30.68
C ASP A 345 -10.42 -2.91 -31.40
N VAL A 346 -11.34 -3.43 -32.21
CA VAL A 346 -11.11 -4.54 -33.15
C VAL A 346 -10.25 -4.07 -34.34
N ARG A 347 -10.20 -2.76 -34.60
CA ARG A 347 -9.37 -2.17 -35.64
C ARG A 347 -8.68 -0.90 -35.16
N ALA A 348 -7.56 -0.58 -35.81
CA ALA A 348 -6.88 0.69 -35.62
C ALA A 348 -7.67 1.85 -36.28
N HIS A 349 -7.93 2.91 -35.53
CA HIS A 349 -8.50 4.16 -36.03
C HIS A 349 -7.41 5.09 -36.59
N PRO A 350 -7.77 6.14 -37.36
CA PRO A 350 -6.80 7.09 -37.89
C PRO A 350 -5.94 7.74 -36.80
N VAL A 351 -4.65 7.89 -37.07
CA VAL A 351 -3.71 8.52 -36.14
C VAL A 351 -4.04 10.00 -35.94
N GLN A 352 -4.09 10.43 -34.69
CA GLN A 352 -4.25 11.82 -34.29
C GLN A 352 -2.89 12.38 -33.86
N SER A 353 -2.51 13.53 -34.39
CA SER A 353 -1.28 14.23 -34.04
C SER A 353 -1.63 15.52 -33.30
N VAL A 354 -1.66 15.45 -31.97
CA VAL A 354 -2.12 16.54 -31.09
C VAL A 354 -0.96 17.19 -30.34
N ARG A 355 -1.20 18.39 -29.80
CA ARG A 355 -0.24 19.07 -28.89
C ARG A 355 -0.51 18.80 -27.42
N SER A 356 -1.73 18.40 -27.09
CA SER A 356 -2.19 18.16 -25.73
C SER A 356 -3.11 16.94 -25.71
N ALA A 357 -3.11 16.20 -24.61
CA ALA A 357 -4.06 15.12 -24.41
C ALA A 357 -5.54 15.57 -24.47
N ALA A 358 -5.82 16.85 -24.16
CA ALA A 358 -7.16 17.41 -24.21
C ALA A 358 -7.74 17.54 -25.63
N GLU A 359 -6.89 17.48 -26.66
CA GLU A 359 -7.29 17.56 -28.08
C GLU A 359 -7.58 16.16 -28.66
N ILE A 360 -7.42 15.08 -27.88
CA ILE A 360 -7.61 13.70 -28.35
C ILE A 360 -9.10 13.37 -28.39
N GLU A 361 -9.57 12.95 -29.55
CA GLU A 361 -10.91 12.36 -29.71
C GLU A 361 -10.81 10.85 -29.53
N LEU A 362 -11.46 10.30 -28.50
CA LEU A 362 -11.50 8.85 -28.30
C LEU A 362 -12.51 8.23 -29.28
N LEU A 363 -12.00 7.44 -30.23
CA LEU A 363 -12.80 6.78 -31.28
C LEU A 363 -12.86 5.26 -31.01
N GLY A 364 -14.04 4.67 -31.09
CA GLY A 364 -14.23 3.21 -30.95
C GLY A 364 -15.44 2.82 -30.10
N GLY A 365 -15.31 1.74 -29.33
CA GLY A 365 -16.36 1.14 -28.50
C GLY A 365 -16.73 -0.31 -28.85
N GLY A 366 -15.87 -1.03 -29.57
CA GLY A 366 -16.04 -2.44 -29.94
C GLY A 366 -15.32 -3.42 -29.01
N GLY A 367 -15.04 -4.63 -29.52
CA GLY A 367 -14.11 -5.59 -28.90
C GLY A 367 -12.63 -5.14 -29.00
N THR A 368 -11.69 -6.02 -28.67
CA THR A 368 -10.29 -5.62 -28.43
C THR A 368 -9.26 -6.50 -29.14
N ASP A 369 -8.54 -5.96 -30.13
CA ASP A 369 -7.35 -6.58 -30.73
C ASP A 369 -6.17 -5.59 -30.78
N MET A 370 -5.28 -5.68 -29.79
CA MET A 370 -4.08 -4.84 -29.74
C MET A 370 -3.02 -5.22 -30.77
N SER A 371 -3.14 -6.38 -31.42
CA SER A 371 -2.28 -6.73 -32.58
C SER A 371 -2.49 -5.73 -33.70
N ALA A 372 -3.75 -5.42 -34.04
CA ALA A 372 -4.10 -4.44 -35.07
C ALA A 372 -3.59 -3.03 -34.73
N GLY A 373 -3.74 -2.61 -33.46
CA GLY A 373 -3.27 -1.30 -32.99
C GLY A 373 -1.75 -1.14 -33.04
N ILE A 374 -1.01 -2.16 -32.59
CA ILE A 374 0.45 -2.15 -32.60
C ILE A 374 0.99 -2.21 -34.03
N GLU A 375 0.42 -3.05 -34.90
CA GLU A 375 0.83 -3.14 -36.30
C GLU A 375 0.61 -1.81 -37.03
N ALA A 376 -0.53 -1.16 -36.81
CA ALA A 376 -0.79 0.17 -37.35
C ALA A 376 0.21 1.22 -36.85
N ALA A 377 0.53 1.20 -35.55
CA ALA A 377 1.54 2.10 -34.98
C ALA A 377 2.94 1.89 -35.61
N VAL A 378 3.34 0.63 -35.83
CA VAL A 378 4.64 0.27 -36.44
C VAL A 378 4.71 0.67 -37.92
N ALA A 379 3.57 0.68 -38.62
CA ALA A 379 3.48 1.07 -40.02
C ALA A 379 3.62 2.59 -40.26
N LEU A 380 3.44 3.42 -39.23
CA LEU A 380 3.48 4.88 -39.34
C LEU A 380 4.82 5.41 -39.87
N ARG A 381 4.74 6.56 -40.55
CA ARG A 381 5.89 7.33 -41.04
C ARG A 381 5.81 8.76 -40.51
N PRO A 382 6.88 9.28 -39.86
CA PRO A 382 8.11 8.60 -39.42
C PRO A 382 7.84 7.38 -38.52
N ARG A 383 8.76 6.41 -38.55
CA ARG A 383 8.63 5.19 -37.73
C ARG A 383 8.77 5.55 -36.26
N PRO A 384 7.92 5.02 -35.37
CA PRO A 384 8.06 5.29 -33.94
C PRO A 384 9.34 4.68 -33.37
N ASP A 385 9.97 5.42 -32.45
CA ASP A 385 11.06 4.93 -31.61
C ASP A 385 10.55 4.13 -30.41
N LEU A 386 9.30 4.39 -30.00
CA LEU A 386 8.64 3.76 -28.87
C LEU A 386 7.12 3.70 -29.10
N VAL A 387 6.53 2.56 -28.77
CA VAL A 387 5.07 2.40 -28.71
C VAL A 387 4.67 2.25 -27.24
N VAL A 388 3.70 3.06 -26.80
CA VAL A 388 3.08 2.94 -25.47
C VAL A 388 1.64 2.47 -25.66
N VAL A 389 1.24 1.38 -25.01
CA VAL A 389 -0.10 0.81 -25.13
C VAL A 389 -0.84 1.00 -23.80
N LEU A 390 -2.04 1.57 -23.84
CA LEU A 390 -2.95 1.69 -22.70
C LEU A 390 -4.07 0.68 -22.89
N THR A 391 -4.20 -0.29 -21.99
CA THR A 391 -5.23 -1.35 -22.06
C THR A 391 -5.44 -1.95 -20.68
N ASP A 392 -6.59 -2.57 -20.44
CA ASP A 392 -6.83 -3.44 -19.28
C ASP A 392 -6.10 -4.80 -19.41
N GLY A 393 -5.56 -5.11 -20.59
CA GLY A 393 -4.80 -6.32 -20.87
C GLY A 393 -5.63 -7.55 -21.26
N VAL A 394 -6.94 -7.40 -21.49
CA VAL A 394 -7.83 -8.47 -21.94
C VAL A 394 -8.01 -8.39 -23.47
N THR A 395 -6.96 -8.76 -24.19
CA THR A 395 -6.88 -8.60 -25.65
C THR A 395 -5.94 -9.59 -26.30
N ASP A 396 -6.14 -9.84 -27.59
CA ASP A 396 -5.16 -10.52 -28.42
C ASP A 396 -3.91 -9.66 -28.63
N TRP A 397 -2.75 -10.31 -28.54
CA TRP A 397 -1.44 -9.69 -28.68
C TRP A 397 -0.72 -10.20 -29.92
N PRO A 398 0.16 -9.39 -30.53
CA PRO A 398 0.92 -9.83 -31.68
C PRO A 398 1.86 -10.97 -31.30
N GLN A 399 1.80 -12.06 -32.09
CA GLN A 399 2.58 -13.27 -31.86
C GLN A 399 4.09 -13.04 -31.98
N ARG A 400 4.50 -12.01 -32.73
CA ARG A 400 5.90 -11.65 -32.94
C ARG A 400 6.20 -10.31 -32.30
N ARG A 401 7.35 -10.23 -31.62
CA ARG A 401 7.86 -8.99 -31.03
C ARG A 401 8.00 -7.89 -32.11
N PRO A 402 7.35 -6.73 -31.93
CA PRO A 402 7.54 -5.57 -32.80
C PRO A 402 8.98 -5.06 -32.77
N ARG A 403 9.43 -4.43 -33.87
CA ARG A 403 10.76 -3.80 -33.95
C ARG A 403 10.95 -2.66 -32.94
N PRO A 404 10.04 -1.67 -32.83
CA PRO A 404 10.17 -0.67 -31.77
C PRO A 404 9.90 -1.32 -30.40
N PRO A 405 10.60 -0.90 -29.34
CA PRO A 405 10.23 -1.22 -27.97
C PRO A 405 8.76 -0.87 -27.71
N VAL A 406 8.09 -1.73 -26.94
CA VAL A 406 6.70 -1.53 -26.55
C VAL A 406 6.63 -1.49 -25.02
N VAL A 407 5.94 -0.48 -24.51
CA VAL A 407 5.61 -0.34 -23.09
C VAL A 407 4.11 -0.52 -22.94
N VAL A 408 3.69 -1.53 -22.18
CA VAL A 408 2.28 -1.77 -21.89
C VAL A 408 1.95 -1.20 -20.52
N CYS A 409 1.06 -0.23 -20.51
CA CYS A 409 0.44 0.37 -19.35
C CYS A 409 -0.86 -0.39 -19.06
N LEU A 410 -0.78 -1.40 -18.18
CA LEU A 410 -1.92 -2.22 -17.79
C LEU A 410 -2.78 -1.50 -16.76
N ILE A 411 -4.05 -1.28 -17.06
CA ILE A 411 -5.03 -0.67 -16.17
C ILE A 411 -5.66 -1.78 -15.31
N GLY A 412 -5.61 -1.63 -13.98
CA GLY A 412 -6.12 -2.63 -13.04
C GLY A 412 -5.15 -3.79 -12.75
N SER A 413 -5.66 -4.81 -12.07
CA SER A 413 -4.86 -5.96 -11.58
C SER A 413 -4.81 -7.14 -12.54
N ASP A 414 -5.86 -7.36 -13.32
CA ASP A 414 -6.15 -8.69 -13.88
C ASP A 414 -5.55 -8.92 -15.28
N GLY A 415 -5.14 -7.84 -15.95
CA GLY A 415 -4.53 -7.86 -17.27
C GLY A 415 -3.18 -8.57 -17.35
N ARG A 416 -2.91 -9.12 -18.54
CA ARG A 416 -1.60 -9.69 -18.91
C ARG A 416 -1.00 -8.95 -20.10
N ALA A 417 0.32 -8.83 -20.09
CA ALA A 417 1.11 -8.31 -21.20
C ALA A 417 2.09 -9.41 -21.66
N PRO A 418 2.49 -9.42 -22.94
CA PRO A 418 3.47 -10.38 -23.45
C PRO A 418 4.86 -10.17 -22.84
N ASP A 419 5.63 -11.25 -22.66
CA ASP A 419 6.96 -11.23 -22.04
C ASP A 419 7.98 -10.33 -22.77
N TRP A 420 7.75 -10.07 -24.06
CA TRP A 420 8.62 -9.22 -24.86
C TRP A 420 8.38 -7.71 -24.66
N ALA A 421 7.30 -7.33 -23.98
CA ALA A 421 6.93 -5.95 -23.70
C ALA A 421 7.35 -5.53 -22.29
N ALA A 422 7.72 -4.26 -22.12
CA ALA A 422 7.95 -3.71 -20.79
C ALA A 422 6.62 -3.32 -20.16
N THR A 423 6.29 -3.84 -18.99
CA THR A 423 4.99 -3.55 -18.35
C THR A 423 5.11 -2.48 -17.28
N ALA A 424 4.12 -1.59 -17.20
CA ALA A 424 3.84 -0.71 -16.06
C ALA A 424 2.38 -0.93 -15.65
N ARG A 425 2.11 -1.21 -14.37
CA ARG A 425 0.73 -1.38 -13.87
C ARG A 425 0.22 -0.05 -13.33
N ILE A 426 -1.01 0.26 -13.67
CA ILE A 426 -1.71 1.49 -13.32
C ILE A 426 -2.95 1.09 -12.52
N PRO A 427 -3.16 1.62 -11.31
CA PRO A 427 -4.37 1.33 -10.54
C PRO A 427 -5.61 1.86 -11.29
N ALA A 428 -6.69 1.07 -11.30
CA ALA A 428 -7.93 1.43 -12.00
C ALA A 428 -8.64 2.64 -11.37
N GLU A 429 -8.51 2.78 -10.05
CA GLU A 429 -8.87 3.96 -9.30
C GLU A 429 -7.58 4.73 -8.99
N GLY A 430 -7.40 5.89 -9.61
CA GLY A 430 -6.24 6.72 -9.31
C GLY A 430 -6.31 7.21 -7.85
N PRO A 431 -5.17 7.40 -7.16
CA PRO A 431 -5.18 8.06 -5.86
C PRO A 431 -5.85 9.44 -6.03
N ALA A 432 -6.68 9.82 -5.07
CA ALA A 432 -7.25 11.16 -4.99
C ALA A 432 -6.15 12.23 -5.01
#